data_AF-A0A7C1W989-F1
#
_entry.id   AF-A0A7C1W989-F1
#
_cell.length_a   1.000
_cell.length_b   1.000
_cell.length_c   1.000
_cell.angle_alpha   90.00
_cell.angle_beta   90.00
_cell.angle_gamma   90.00
#
_symmetry.space_group_name_H-M   'P 1'
#
loop_
_entity.id
_entity.type
_entity.pdbx_description
1 polymer ?
#
loop_
_entity_poly.entity_id
_entity_poly.type
_entity_poly.pdbx_seq_one_letter_code
_entity_poly.pdbx_strand_id
1 'polypeptide(L)'
;MNRYANPSTEATPTYVLKPPLLNVVLFSEDQRVLAQCIELDLITEMDSTEAALKAIVEMIREYAEDYREREELFAHSPNRAHHKPYVDELLRCNTEQELLERLVIRYGSIQLQSISPGAAQTGV
;
A
#
# COMPACT_ATOMS: atom_id res chain seq x y z
N MET A 1 -30.06 -46.15 -24.34
CA MET A 1 -28.89 -46.14 -23.42
C MET A 1 -28.22 -44.77 -23.51
N ASN A 2 -28.42 -43.90 -22.52
CA ASN A 2 -27.84 -42.56 -22.46
C ASN A 2 -26.55 -42.63 -21.62
N ARG A 3 -25.37 -42.50 -22.23
CA ARG A 3 -24.06 -42.59 -21.56
C ARG A 3 -23.29 -41.28 -21.66
N TYR A 4 -23.82 -40.19 -21.08
CA TYR A 4 -23.02 -39.01 -20.76
C TYR A 4 -23.63 -38.29 -19.53
N ALA A 5 -23.39 -38.85 -18.36
CA ALA A 5 -23.42 -38.09 -17.11
C ALA A 5 -21.97 -38.03 -16.63
N ASN A 6 -21.30 -36.90 -16.89
CA ASN A 6 -20.01 -36.60 -16.30
C ASN A 6 -20.29 -35.59 -15.18
N PRO A 7 -20.26 -35.98 -13.89
CA PRO A 7 -20.28 -35.00 -12.82
C PRO A 7 -18.90 -34.35 -12.79
N SER A 8 -18.70 -33.33 -13.63
CA SER A 8 -17.57 -32.43 -13.51
C SER A 8 -17.57 -31.93 -12.06
N THR A 9 -16.59 -32.38 -11.29
CA THR A 9 -16.40 -31.96 -9.91
C THR A 9 -15.85 -30.55 -9.98
N GLU A 10 -16.75 -29.57 -10.15
CA GLU A 10 -16.38 -28.17 -10.05
C GLU A 10 -16.01 -27.92 -8.59
N ALA A 11 -14.70 -27.92 -8.32
CA ALA A 11 -14.17 -27.48 -7.04
C ALA A 11 -14.67 -26.06 -6.82
N THR A 12 -15.55 -25.89 -5.83
CA THR A 12 -16.06 -24.57 -5.46
C THR A 12 -14.85 -23.72 -5.07
N PRO A 13 -14.58 -22.59 -5.77
CA PRO A 13 -13.43 -21.76 -5.42
C PRO A 13 -13.63 -21.28 -3.98
N THR A 14 -12.82 -21.83 -3.08
CA THR A 14 -12.85 -21.45 -1.67
C THR A 14 -12.07 -20.16 -1.54
N TYR A 15 -12.77 -19.03 -1.60
CA TYR A 15 -12.14 -17.73 -1.42
C TYR A 15 -11.89 -17.49 0.07
N VAL A 16 -10.62 -17.47 0.47
CA VAL A 16 -10.20 -17.15 1.84
C VAL A 16 -9.68 -15.72 1.83
N LEU A 17 -10.51 -14.77 2.27
CA LEU A 17 -10.07 -13.39 2.51
C LEU A 17 -9.06 -13.39 3.67
N LYS A 18 -7.80 -13.05 3.36
CA LYS A 18 -6.82 -12.75 4.41
C LYS A 18 -7.12 -11.37 4.99
N PRO A 19 -7.06 -11.17 6.32
CA PRO A 19 -7.28 -9.86 6.92
C PRO A 19 -6.23 -8.87 6.41
N PRO A 20 -6.57 -7.63 6.04
CA PRO A 20 -5.64 -6.68 5.45
C PRO A 20 -4.39 -6.45 6.31
N LEU A 21 -3.27 -6.18 5.66
CA LEU A 21 -1.95 -6.04 6.27
C LEU A 21 -1.48 -4.58 6.33
N LEU A 22 -1.64 -3.84 5.24
CA LEU A 22 -1.07 -2.50 5.05
C LEU A 22 -2.16 -1.49 4.73
N ASN A 23 -2.01 -0.26 5.22
CA ASN A 23 -2.84 0.87 4.85
C ASN A 23 -2.04 1.77 3.89
N VAL A 24 -2.58 1.93 2.68
CA VAL A 24 -2.09 2.91 1.72
C VAL A 24 -3.06 4.08 1.69
N VAL A 25 -2.57 5.28 1.99
CA VAL A 25 -3.36 6.51 1.95
C VAL A 25 -2.95 7.33 0.74
N LEU A 26 -3.93 7.72 -0.06
CA LEU A 26 -3.78 8.58 -1.22
C LEU A 26 -4.23 10.00 -0.87
N PHE A 27 -3.37 10.97 -1.11
CA PHE A 27 -3.67 12.40 -0.95
C PHE A 27 -3.52 13.06 -2.32
N SER A 28 -4.56 13.78 -2.75
CA SER A 28 -4.55 14.51 -4.01
C SER A 28 -4.44 16.02 -3.74
N GLU A 29 -3.47 16.65 -4.38
CA GLU A 29 -3.26 18.10 -4.37
C GLU A 29 -2.96 18.55 -5.81
N ASP A 30 -3.79 19.44 -6.34
CA ASP A 30 -3.75 19.88 -7.74
C ASP A 30 -3.69 18.72 -8.76
N GLN A 31 -2.55 18.57 -9.45
CA GLN A 31 -2.28 17.54 -10.46
C GLN A 31 -1.34 16.45 -9.95
N ARG A 32 -1.09 16.39 -8.64
CA ARG A 32 -0.23 15.39 -8.01
C ARG A 32 -1.03 14.52 -7.05
N VAL A 33 -0.62 13.27 -6.96
CA VAL A 33 -1.16 12.30 -6.02
C VAL A 33 -0.01 11.67 -5.26
N LEU A 34 -0.04 11.85 -3.94
CA LEU A 34 0.87 11.25 -3.00
C LEU A 34 0.26 9.96 -2.46
N ALA A 35 1.00 8.85 -2.52
CA ALA A 35 0.63 7.58 -1.95
C ALA A 35 1.60 7.23 -0.82
N GLN A 36 1.06 6.96 0.38
CA GLN A 36 1.85 6.63 1.56
C GLN A 36 1.42 5.28 2.15
N CYS A 37 2.37 4.38 2.36
CA CYS A 37 2.17 3.17 3.16
C CYS A 37 2.62 3.45 4.60
N ILE A 38 1.67 3.44 5.54
CA ILE A 38 1.91 3.88 6.91
C ILE A 38 2.84 2.93 7.67
N GLU A 39 2.60 1.62 7.55
CA GLU A 39 3.30 0.61 8.34
C GLU A 39 4.77 0.40 7.92
N LEU A 40 5.13 0.78 6.69
CA LEU A 40 6.48 0.62 6.15
C LEU A 40 7.23 1.94 5.99
N ASP A 41 6.60 3.07 6.34
CA ASP A 41 7.14 4.42 6.15
C ASP A 41 7.60 4.66 4.69
N LEU A 42 6.76 4.24 3.73
CA LEU A 42 7.02 4.40 2.30
C LEU A 42 6.10 5.47 1.71
N ILE A 43 6.64 6.25 0.77
CA ILE A 43 5.93 7.35 0.15
C ILE A 43 6.37 7.55 -1.30
N THR A 44 5.42 7.83 -2.19
CA THR A 44 5.67 8.19 -3.58
C THR A 44 4.70 9.27 -4.04
N GLU A 45 5.08 10.02 -5.06
CA GLU A 45 4.24 11.05 -5.68
C GLU A 45 4.20 10.84 -7.19
N MET A 46 3.01 10.89 -7.79
CA MET A 46 2.80 10.72 -9.23
C MET A 46 1.75 11.70 -9.76
N ASP A 47 1.61 11.77 -11.09
CA ASP A 47 0.67 12.68 -11.78
C ASP A 47 -0.80 12.20 -11.76
N SER A 48 -1.06 10.98 -11.26
CA SER A 48 -2.40 10.41 -11.19
C SER A 48 -2.52 9.37 -10.09
N THR A 49 -3.76 9.11 -9.66
CA THR A 49 -4.08 8.08 -8.67
C THR A 49 -3.62 6.69 -9.11
N GLU A 50 -3.82 6.35 -10.37
CA GLU A 50 -3.42 5.05 -10.93
C GLU A 50 -1.89 4.89 -10.92
N ALA A 51 -1.17 5.93 -11.36
CA ALA A 51 0.28 5.93 -11.35
C ALA A 51 0.83 5.86 -9.92
N ALA A 52 0.25 6.61 -8.98
CA ALA A 52 0.65 6.61 -7.57
C ALA A 52 0.42 5.23 -6.93
N LEU A 53 -0.73 4.60 -7.20
CA LEU A 53 -1.04 3.26 -6.69
C LEU A 53 -0.08 2.21 -7.26
N LYS A 54 0.21 2.25 -8.57
CA LYS A 54 1.18 1.33 -9.18
C LYS A 54 2.57 1.51 -8.57
N ALA A 55 3.00 2.75 -8.42
CA ALA A 55 4.32 3.10 -7.89
C ALA A 55 4.50 2.66 -6.43
N ILE A 56 3.49 2.88 -5.56
CA ILE A 56 3.60 2.47 -4.16
C ILE A 56 3.58 0.94 -4.02
N VAL A 57 2.82 0.23 -4.86
CA VAL A 57 2.81 -1.24 -4.88
C VAL A 57 4.18 -1.79 -5.29
N GLU A 58 4.78 -1.22 -6.33
CA GLU A 58 6.13 -1.59 -6.78
C GLU A 58 7.17 -1.31 -5.69
N MET A 59 7.11 -0.13 -5.07
CA MET A 59 8.00 0.26 -3.97
C MET A 59 7.86 -0.64 -2.74
N ILE A 60 6.64 -1.07 -2.37
CA ILE A 60 6.41 -2.03 -1.28
C ILE A 60 7.09 -3.37 -1.58
N ARG A 61 6.97 -3.86 -2.82
CA ARG A 61 7.59 -5.11 -3.26
C ARG A 61 9.11 -5.02 -3.22
N GLU A 62 9.67 -3.96 -3.82
CA GLU A 62 11.11 -3.71 -3.81
C GLU A 62 11.65 -3.58 -2.38
N TYR A 63 10.94 -2.84 -1.51
CA TYR A 63 11.30 -2.70 -0.11
C TYR A 63 11.35 -4.05 0.62
N ALA A 64 10.38 -4.94 0.38
CA ALA A 64 10.35 -6.26 1.02
C ALA A 64 11.55 -7.13 0.60
N GLU A 65 11.90 -7.09 -0.69
CA GLU A 65 13.07 -7.81 -1.23
C GLU A 65 14.38 -7.21 -0.68
N ASP A 66 14.53 -5.88 -0.73
CA ASP A 66 15.64 -5.14 -0.14
C ASP A 66 15.81 -5.42 1.36
N TYR A 67 14.69 -5.59 2.06
CA TYR A 67 14.67 -5.92 3.47
C TYR A 67 15.22 -7.32 3.70
N ARG A 68 14.75 -8.31 2.93
CA ARG A 68 15.21 -9.70 2.99
C ARG A 68 16.71 -9.81 2.76
N GLU A 69 17.24 -9.09 1.77
CA GLU A 69 18.67 -9.11 1.43
C GLU A 69 19.57 -8.54 2.54
N ARG A 70 19.04 -7.60 3.33
CA ARG A 70 19.75 -6.90 4.40
C ARG A 70 19.08 -7.10 5.76
N GLU A 71 18.48 -8.26 5.96
CA GLU A 71 17.62 -8.53 7.11
C GLU A 71 18.35 -8.28 8.43
N GLU A 72 19.59 -8.76 8.55
CA GLU A 72 20.41 -8.59 9.76
C GLU A 72 20.59 -7.11 10.14
N LEU A 73 20.73 -6.22 9.15
CA LEU A 73 20.87 -4.78 9.39
C LEU A 73 19.53 -4.14 9.78
N PHE A 74 18.46 -4.45 9.05
CA PHE A 74 17.18 -3.77 9.25
C PHE A 74 16.39 -4.32 10.44
N ALA A 75 16.51 -5.61 10.75
CA ALA A 75 15.89 -6.23 11.93
C ALA A 75 16.44 -5.66 13.25
N HIS A 76 17.63 -5.06 13.24
CA HIS A 76 18.24 -4.41 14.40
C HIS A 76 18.18 -2.87 14.34
N SER A 77 17.59 -2.30 13.28
CA SER A 77 17.46 -0.85 13.14
C SER A 77 16.26 -0.32 13.95
N PRO A 78 16.42 0.71 14.79
CA PRO A 78 15.32 1.27 15.59
C PRO A 78 14.07 1.64 14.76
N ASN A 79 14.28 2.15 13.55
CA ASN A 79 13.20 2.62 12.69
C ASN A 79 12.65 1.54 11.74
N ARG A 80 13.24 0.34 11.70
CA ARG A 80 12.86 -0.70 10.70
C ARG A 80 12.67 -2.10 11.28
N ALA A 81 13.15 -2.36 12.49
CA ALA A 81 13.00 -3.66 13.15
C ALA A 81 11.53 -4.11 13.21
N HIS A 82 10.63 -3.15 13.44
CA HIS A 82 9.19 -3.39 13.52
C HIS A 82 8.53 -3.64 12.15
N HIS A 83 9.24 -3.48 11.02
CA HIS A 83 8.72 -3.76 9.68
C HIS A 83 8.74 -5.26 9.37
N LYS A 84 9.56 -6.06 10.08
CA LYS A 84 9.77 -7.49 9.77
C LYS A 84 8.48 -8.32 9.66
N PRO A 85 7.49 -8.21 10.58
CA PRO A 85 6.25 -8.98 10.44
C PRO A 85 5.47 -8.68 9.15
N TYR A 86 5.50 -7.43 8.68
CA TYR A 86 4.87 -7.03 7.43
C TYR A 86 5.63 -7.58 6.22
N VAL A 87 6.97 -7.45 6.24
CA VAL A 87 7.85 -7.99 5.19
C VAL A 87 7.69 -9.50 5.05
N ASP A 88 7.68 -10.24 6.16
CA ASP A 88 7.53 -11.70 6.15
C ASP A 88 6.20 -12.14 5.51
N GLU A 89 5.11 -11.39 5.70
CA GLU A 89 3.82 -11.65 5.04
C GLU A 89 3.83 -11.24 3.56
N LEU A 90 4.47 -10.13 3.21
CA LEU A 90 4.60 -9.68 1.82
C LEU A 90 5.42 -10.65 0.97
N LEU A 91 6.50 -11.21 1.53
CA LEU A 91 7.33 -12.20 0.86
C LEU A 91 6.61 -13.54 0.62
N ARG A 92 5.46 -13.78 1.28
CA ARG A 92 4.59 -14.95 1.00
C ARG A 92 3.61 -14.69 -0.13
N CYS A 93 3.46 -13.45 -0.59
CA CYS A 93 2.67 -13.11 -1.77
C CYS A 93 3.48 -13.47 -3.02
N ASN A 94 3.01 -14.44 -3.79
CA ASN A 94 3.68 -14.92 -5.01
C ASN A 94 3.23 -14.17 -6.27
N THR A 95 2.17 -13.36 -6.16
CA THR A 95 1.61 -12.59 -7.26
C THR A 95 1.28 -11.18 -6.81
N GLU A 96 1.22 -10.26 -7.78
CA GLU A 96 0.78 -8.88 -7.53
C GLU A 96 -0.66 -8.83 -6.97
N GLN A 97 -1.53 -9.73 -7.44
CA GLN A 97 -2.90 -9.86 -6.93
C GLN A 97 -2.92 -10.21 -5.44
N GLU A 98 -2.10 -11.18 -5.01
CA GLU A 98 -2.02 -11.55 -3.60
C GLU A 98 -1.52 -10.40 -2.73
N LEU A 99 -0.60 -9.55 -3.24
CA LEU A 99 -0.12 -8.36 -2.56
C LEU A 99 -1.25 -7.31 -2.47
N LEU A 100 -1.96 -7.03 -3.57
CA LEU A 100 -3.08 -6.09 -3.60
C LEU A 100 -4.18 -6.48 -2.61
N GLU A 101 -4.45 -7.77 -2.45
CA GLU A 101 -5.38 -8.31 -1.43
C GLU A 101 -4.93 -8.08 0.02
N ARG A 102 -3.65 -7.74 0.25
CA ARG A 102 -3.14 -7.32 1.57
C ARG A 102 -3.34 -5.83 1.84
N LEU A 103 -3.70 -5.01 0.85
CA LEU A 103 -3.76 -3.55 0.99
C LEU A 103 -5.18 -3.06 1.31
N VAL A 104 -5.27 -2.07 2.18
CA VAL A 104 -6.45 -1.20 2.30
C VAL A 104 -6.09 0.15 1.71
N ILE A 105 -6.78 0.52 0.65
CA ILE A 105 -6.62 1.84 0.01
C ILE A 105 -7.59 2.83 0.64
N ARG A 106 -7.05 3.94 1.14
CA ARG A 106 -7.82 5.04 1.73
C ARG A 106 -7.54 6.31 0.96
N TYR A 107 -8.55 7.17 0.84
CA TYR A 107 -8.41 8.47 0.22
C TYR A 107 -8.48 9.52 1.32
N GLY A 108 -7.35 10.18 1.57
CA GLY A 108 -7.26 11.30 2.47
C GLY A 108 -7.57 12.61 1.76
N SER A 109 -8.06 13.60 2.51
CA SER A 109 -8.10 14.99 2.07
C SER A 109 -7.31 15.81 3.08
N ILE A 110 -6.34 16.59 2.60
CA ILE A 110 -5.66 17.59 3.43
C ILE A 110 -6.44 18.89 3.26
N GLN A 111 -7.10 19.36 4.31
CA GLN A 111 -7.66 20.71 4.35
C GLN A 111 -6.68 21.62 5.11
N LEU A 112 -5.78 22.28 4.38
CA LEU A 112 -5.03 23.39 4.97
C LEU A 112 -5.91 24.64 4.92
N GLN A 113 -6.20 25.21 6.09
CA GLN A 113 -6.78 26.55 6.13
C GLN A 113 -5.74 27.52 5.56
N SER A 114 -6.07 28.20 4.46
CA SER A 114 -5.25 29.29 3.94
C SER A 114 -5.10 30.34 5.03
N ILE A 115 -3.90 30.43 5.61
CA ILE A 115 -3.54 31.54 6.47
C ILE A 115 -3.38 32.73 5.55
N SER A 116 -4.48 33.47 5.34
CA SER A 116 -4.40 34.77 4.67
C SER A 116 -3.45 35.63 5.50
N PRO A 117 -2.39 36.22 4.91
CA PRO A 117 -1.57 37.19 5.63
C PRO A 117 -2.47 38.38 5.97
N GLY A 118 -2.96 38.40 7.21
CA GLY A 118 -3.76 39.46 7.75
C GLY A 118 -2.98 40.77 7.63
N ALA A 119 -3.62 41.75 7.01
CA ALA A 119 -3.14 43.11 6.85
C ALA A 119 -2.34 43.55 8.09
N ALA A 120 -1.06 43.85 7.88
CA ALA A 120 -0.30 44.67 8.81
C ALA A 120 -1.01 46.03 8.86
N GLN A 121 -1.88 46.18 9.85
CA GLN A 121 -2.53 47.43 10.15
C GLN A 121 -1.43 48.43 10.49
N THR A 122 -1.33 49.47 9.66
CA THR A 122 -0.61 50.70 9.96
C THR A 122 -1.14 51.27 11.27
N GLY A 123 -0.29 51.33 12.29
CA GLY A 123 -0.62 51.85 13.61
C GLY A 123 0.44 52.83 14.11
N VAL A 124 0.13 54.11 13.91
CA VAL A 124 0.59 55.37 14.56
C VAL A 124 2.07 55.76 14.45
#